data_AF-A0A922DSN8-F1
#
_entry.id   AF-A0A922DSN8-F1
#
_cell.length_a   1.000
_cell.length_b   1.000
_cell.length_c   1.000
_cell.angle_alpha   90.00
_cell.angle_beta   90.00
_cell.angle_gamma   90.00
#
_symmetry.space_group_name_H-M   'P 1'
#
loop_
_entity.id
_entity.type
_entity.pdbx_description
1 polymer ?
#
loop_
_entity_poly.entity_id
_entity_poly.type
_entity_poly.pdbx_seq_one_letter_code
_entity_poly.pdbx_strand_id
1 'polypeptide(L)'
;MDYKLQIVGTKPQLEMGSLDGKSTHEFEEESLFRAEIDSQKLQPMHTAESGSCSGGLPAGMSMISRNLMYRSIRTVVFSSKLNLLIPFGPLAILAEKLTGHRGWVFFLSLLGIIPLAERLGYATEQLAFYTGPTVGGLLNATFGNATELIISIYALRSGLIRVVQLSLLGSILSNMLLVLGCAFFCGGLVFYKKEQQFNKATAVVSSGLLLMAVMGLLFPAVLHYTHTEVHFGKSELALSRFSSCIMLVAYAAYLFFQLKSQNNLYSPINEEGSQNEEGPDEDEAPEISKWESVIWLFIMTASISVISEYLVRAIEGASVAWNISVVFISVILLPIVGNAAEHASAIMFATKNKLDISLGVAIGSSTQISMFGVGTAFCFNIYSTIYTF
;
A
#
# COMPACT_ATOMS: atom_id res chain seq x y z
N MET A 1 5.58 -48.15 -44.06
CA MET A 1 4.84 -49.30 -43.51
C MET A 1 3.76 -48.79 -42.56
N ASP A 2 2.53 -48.55 -42.94
CA ASP A 2 1.88 -48.13 -44.18
C ASP A 2 0.42 -47.85 -43.77
N TYR A 3 -0.07 -46.68 -44.17
CA TYR A 3 -1.45 -46.27 -44.42
C TYR A 3 -2.62 -46.80 -43.54
N LYS A 4 -3.38 -45.84 -42.98
CA LYS A 4 -4.79 -45.67 -43.39
C LYS A 4 -5.20 -44.19 -43.36
N LEU A 5 -5.44 -43.69 -44.57
CA LEU A 5 -6.08 -42.42 -44.91
C LEU A 5 -7.58 -42.71 -45.14
N GLN A 6 -8.48 -41.89 -44.62
CA GLN A 6 -9.86 -41.81 -45.11
C GLN A 6 -10.20 -40.36 -45.42
N ILE A 7 -10.51 -40.13 -46.70
CA ILE A 7 -10.95 -38.88 -47.32
C ILE A 7 -12.47 -38.88 -47.38
N VAL A 8 -13.09 -37.79 -46.92
CA VAL A 8 -14.33 -37.19 -47.44
C VAL A 8 -14.18 -35.68 -47.11
N GLY A 9 -14.24 -34.69 -47.99
CA GLY A 9 -14.74 -34.61 -49.35
C GLY A 9 -15.76 -33.47 -49.44
N THR A 10 -15.33 -32.20 -49.50
CA THR A 10 -16.17 -31.07 -49.95
C THR A 10 -15.31 -29.92 -50.48
N LYS A 11 -15.53 -29.56 -51.76
CA LYS A 11 -15.03 -28.37 -52.46
C LYS A 11 -16.21 -27.43 -52.77
N PRO A 12 -15.96 -26.17 -53.21
CA PRO A 12 -16.73 -24.98 -52.82
C PRO A 12 -17.79 -24.57 -53.84
N GLN A 13 -18.73 -23.73 -53.43
CA GLN A 13 -19.59 -22.93 -54.29
C GLN A 13 -19.49 -21.47 -53.83
N LEU A 14 -19.14 -20.62 -54.78
CA LEU A 14 -18.85 -19.20 -54.66
C LEU A 14 -19.81 -18.54 -55.64
N GLU A 15 -20.84 -17.87 -55.13
CA GLU A 15 -21.85 -17.20 -55.95
C GLU A 15 -21.82 -15.69 -55.66
N MET A 16 -21.61 -14.94 -56.74
CA MET A 16 -21.44 -13.49 -56.79
C MET A 16 -22.72 -12.91 -57.39
N GLY A 17 -23.33 -11.93 -56.72
CA GLY A 17 -24.50 -11.20 -57.21
C GLY A 17 -24.33 -9.70 -56.96
N SER A 18 -24.24 -8.95 -58.05
CA SER A 18 -24.24 -7.48 -58.15
C SER A 18 -25.65 -6.99 -58.49
N LEU A 19 -26.10 -5.86 -57.94
CA LEU A 19 -26.60 -4.69 -58.69
C LEU A 19 -27.14 -3.56 -57.78
N ASP A 20 -26.92 -2.34 -58.29
CA ASP A 20 -27.10 -0.99 -57.75
C ASP A 20 -28.49 -0.57 -57.24
N GLY A 21 -28.49 0.46 -56.37
CA GLY A 21 -29.67 1.28 -56.04
C GLY A 21 -29.37 2.49 -55.15
N LYS A 22 -29.02 3.63 -55.77
CA LYS A 22 -28.94 5.04 -55.30
C LYS A 22 -29.71 5.40 -54.00
N SER A 23 -29.08 6.17 -53.10
CA SER A 23 -29.23 7.65 -53.03
C SER A 23 -28.57 8.26 -51.78
N THR A 24 -27.87 9.35 -52.03
CA THR A 24 -27.20 10.33 -51.16
C THR A 24 -28.18 11.13 -50.30
N HIS A 25 -27.80 11.42 -49.05
CA HIS A 25 -28.27 12.61 -48.33
C HIS A 25 -27.17 13.14 -47.38
N GLU A 26 -26.37 14.06 -47.91
CA GLU A 26 -25.75 15.16 -47.16
C GLU A 26 -26.76 16.31 -47.09
N PHE A 27 -26.77 17.08 -45.99
CA PHE A 27 -27.03 18.52 -46.01
C PHE A 27 -26.46 19.15 -44.74
N GLU A 28 -25.43 19.99 -44.93
CA GLU A 28 -24.93 20.99 -44.00
C GLU A 28 -25.70 22.33 -44.16
N GLU A 29 -25.75 23.04 -43.04
CA GLU A 29 -25.69 24.51 -42.81
C GLU A 29 -26.58 25.55 -43.53
N GLU A 30 -27.09 26.46 -42.67
CA GLU A 30 -26.98 27.93 -42.74
C GLU A 30 -28.22 28.81 -42.98
N SER A 31 -28.17 29.97 -42.28
CA SER A 31 -28.96 31.22 -42.32
C SER A 31 -30.19 31.31 -41.38
N LEU A 32 -30.16 32.07 -40.26
CA LEU A 32 -30.00 33.53 -39.99
C LEU A 32 -31.21 34.43 -40.37
N PHE A 33 -31.72 35.10 -39.32
CA PHE A 33 -32.20 36.49 -39.22
C PHE A 33 -33.71 36.85 -39.10
N ARG A 34 -34.02 37.45 -37.91
CA ARG A 34 -34.97 38.54 -37.54
C ARG A 34 -36.50 38.28 -37.53
N ALA A 35 -37.33 38.86 -36.65
CA ALA A 35 -37.29 39.97 -35.67
C ALA A 35 -38.41 39.74 -34.60
N GLU A 36 -38.23 39.89 -33.28
CA GLU A 36 -38.26 41.09 -32.39
C GLU A 36 -39.68 41.61 -31.99
N ILE A 37 -39.83 42.00 -30.70
CA ILE A 37 -40.95 42.67 -29.97
C ILE A 37 -41.78 41.67 -29.10
N ASP A 38 -41.94 41.79 -27.77
CA ASP A 38 -42.14 42.98 -26.94
C ASP A 38 -41.65 42.84 -25.48
N SER A 39 -41.62 44.01 -24.85
CA SER A 39 -40.99 44.48 -23.63
C SER A 39 -41.98 44.51 -22.45
N GLN A 40 -41.52 44.26 -21.23
CA GLN A 40 -42.02 45.03 -20.07
C GLN A 40 -40.99 45.07 -18.92
N LYS A 41 -40.46 46.28 -18.71
CA LYS A 41 -39.65 46.75 -17.58
C LYS A 41 -40.60 47.31 -16.50
N LEU A 42 -40.24 47.13 -15.23
CA LEU A 42 -40.48 48.16 -14.21
C LEU A 42 -39.40 48.13 -13.10
N GLN A 43 -38.73 49.27 -12.95
CA GLN A 43 -37.94 49.78 -11.81
C GLN A 43 -38.31 51.29 -11.71
N PRO A 44 -38.03 52.10 -10.66
CA PRO A 44 -36.85 52.07 -9.75
C PRO A 44 -37.10 52.59 -8.30
N MET A 45 -36.05 52.66 -7.45
CA MET A 45 -35.60 53.93 -6.79
C MET A 45 -34.40 53.71 -5.83
N HIS A 46 -33.47 54.67 -5.89
CA HIS A 46 -32.14 54.80 -5.28
C HIS A 46 -32.07 54.76 -3.75
N THR A 47 -30.90 54.42 -3.18
CA THR A 47 -29.98 55.37 -2.51
C THR A 47 -28.59 54.72 -2.33
N ALA A 48 -27.54 55.44 -2.73
CA ALA A 48 -26.16 55.10 -2.47
C ALA A 48 -25.69 55.88 -1.23
N GLU A 49 -25.05 55.21 -0.28
CA GLU A 49 -24.08 55.84 0.62
C GLU A 49 -22.84 54.95 0.75
N SER A 50 -21.71 55.58 0.46
CA SER A 50 -20.35 55.10 0.65
C SER A 50 -19.91 55.34 2.10
N GLY A 51 -19.29 54.36 2.74
CA GLY A 51 -18.35 54.64 3.84
C GLY A 51 -18.19 53.54 4.90
N SER A 52 -16.92 53.16 5.10
CA SER A 52 -16.32 52.61 6.33
C SER A 52 -16.08 51.10 6.39
N CYS A 53 -14.81 50.75 6.13
CA CYS A 53 -14.18 49.55 6.65
C CYS A 53 -14.16 49.58 8.18
N SER A 54 -14.76 48.59 8.83
CA SER A 54 -14.34 48.16 10.17
C SER A 54 -14.54 46.67 10.31
N GLY A 55 -13.43 45.99 10.60
CA GLY A 55 -13.36 44.54 10.71
C GLY A 55 -14.20 43.97 11.84
N GLY A 56 -14.85 42.86 11.56
CA GLY A 56 -15.34 41.90 12.53
C GLY A 56 -15.19 40.51 11.93
N LEU A 57 -14.14 39.78 12.34
CA LEU A 57 -14.05 38.34 12.06
C LEU A 57 -15.27 37.64 12.66
N PRO A 58 -15.99 36.75 11.93
CA PRO A 58 -17.06 35.99 12.55
C PRO A 58 -16.45 34.88 13.42
N ALA A 59 -16.64 35.01 14.73
CA ALA A 59 -16.25 34.05 15.77
C ALA A 59 -16.90 32.65 15.64
N GLY A 60 -17.77 32.44 14.63
CA GLY A 60 -18.43 31.17 14.34
C GLY A 60 -17.58 30.17 13.54
N MET A 61 -16.55 30.61 12.80
CA MET A 61 -15.74 29.71 11.97
C MET A 61 -14.76 28.86 12.79
N SER A 62 -14.30 29.35 13.96
CA SER A 62 -13.34 28.63 14.80
C SER A 62 -13.98 27.49 15.60
N MET A 63 -15.27 27.60 15.94
CA MET A 63 -15.95 26.62 16.79
C MET A 63 -16.35 25.35 16.01
N ILE A 64 -16.73 25.50 14.73
CA ILE A 64 -17.03 24.38 13.82
C ILE A 64 -15.74 23.61 13.47
N SER A 65 -14.66 24.34 13.15
CA SER A 65 -13.35 23.74 12.88
C SER A 65 -12.79 22.99 14.09
N ARG A 66 -12.96 23.51 15.30
CA ARG A 66 -12.48 22.87 16.53
C ARG A 66 -13.25 21.59 16.88
N ASN A 67 -14.56 21.52 16.60
CA ASN A 67 -15.36 20.31 16.77
C ASN A 67 -15.06 19.25 15.70
N LEU A 68 -14.78 19.66 14.47
CA LEU A 68 -14.33 18.77 13.39
C LEU A 68 -12.95 18.19 13.72
N MET A 69 -12.00 19.04 14.10
CA MET A 69 -10.65 18.65 14.53
C MET A 69 -10.67 17.76 15.78
N TYR A 70 -11.56 18.02 16.75
CA TYR A 70 -11.73 17.15 17.92
C TYR A 70 -12.35 15.79 17.56
N ARG A 71 -13.28 15.74 16.60
CA ARG A 71 -13.77 14.49 16.01
C ARG A 71 -12.67 13.74 15.29
N SER A 72 -11.89 14.41 14.43
CA SER A 72 -10.76 13.82 13.70
C SER A 72 -9.68 13.28 14.65
N ILE A 73 -9.33 14.04 15.69
CA ILE A 73 -8.41 13.58 16.74
C ILE A 73 -8.99 12.36 17.46
N ARG A 74 -10.28 12.37 17.79
CA ARG A 74 -10.92 11.22 18.46
C ARG A 74 -10.97 9.99 17.55
N THR A 75 -11.29 10.15 16.28
CA THR A 75 -11.35 9.05 15.31
C THR A 75 -9.95 8.50 15.04
N VAL A 76 -8.95 9.34 14.81
CA VAL A 76 -7.59 8.85 14.57
C VAL A 76 -7.01 8.25 15.86
N VAL A 77 -7.05 8.96 17.00
CA VAL A 77 -6.35 8.55 18.22
C VAL A 77 -7.12 7.53 19.06
N PHE A 78 -8.45 7.37 18.94
CA PHE A 78 -9.22 6.46 19.81
C PHE A 78 -10.11 5.44 19.07
N SER A 79 -10.10 5.37 17.74
CA SER A 79 -10.98 4.42 17.02
C SER A 79 -10.52 2.96 17.06
N SER A 80 -9.20 2.68 17.11
CA SER A 80 -8.70 1.30 17.23
C SER A 80 -8.43 0.91 18.68
N LYS A 81 -8.76 -0.34 19.02
CA LYS A 81 -8.37 -0.98 20.30
C LYS A 81 -6.84 -1.01 20.48
N LEU A 82 -6.08 -0.95 19.39
CA LEU A 82 -4.62 -0.90 19.41
C LEU A 82 -4.09 0.45 19.92
N ASN A 83 -4.88 1.53 19.86
CA ASN A 83 -4.43 2.85 20.31
C ASN A 83 -4.16 2.91 21.82
N LEU A 84 -4.64 1.92 22.59
CA LEU A 84 -4.23 1.69 23.97
C LEU A 84 -2.71 1.53 24.12
N LEU A 85 -2.02 1.12 23.04
CA LEU A 85 -0.58 0.91 23.03
C LEU A 85 0.23 2.18 22.71
N ILE A 86 -0.39 3.28 22.28
CA ILE A 86 0.32 4.53 21.95
C ILE A 86 1.21 5.04 23.10
N PRO A 87 0.81 4.98 24.39
CA PRO A 87 1.64 5.41 25.50
C PRO A 87 2.97 4.64 25.63
N PHE A 88 3.08 3.42 25.07
CA PHE A 88 4.31 2.65 25.14
C PHE A 88 5.47 3.28 24.36
N GLY A 89 5.19 4.07 23.31
CA GLY A 89 6.22 4.79 22.55
C GLY A 89 6.99 5.80 23.41
N PRO A 90 6.32 6.81 24.02
CA PRO A 90 6.94 7.72 24.97
C PRO A 90 7.54 7.00 26.18
N LEU A 91 6.91 5.91 26.65
CA LEU A 91 7.43 5.12 27.76
C LEU A 91 8.74 4.42 27.40
N ALA A 92 8.94 4.00 26.14
CA ALA A 92 10.22 3.43 25.68
C ALA A 92 11.36 4.46 25.78
N ILE A 93 11.09 5.71 25.37
CA ILE A 93 12.05 6.82 25.47
C ILE A 93 12.38 7.11 26.95
N LEU A 94 11.37 7.08 27.81
CA LEU A 94 11.56 7.27 29.25
C LEU A 94 12.35 6.12 29.87
N ALA A 95 12.06 4.88 29.48
CA ALA A 95 12.75 3.68 29.95
C ALA A 95 14.23 3.69 29.58
N GLU A 96 14.59 4.14 28.36
CA GLU A 96 15.98 4.31 27.94
C GLU A 96 16.70 5.31 28.84
N LYS A 97 16.06 6.44 29.17
CA LYS A 97 16.65 7.49 30.03
C LYS A 97 16.79 7.07 31.50
N LEU A 98 15.87 6.26 32.02
CA LEU A 98 15.82 5.94 33.46
C LEU A 98 16.49 4.61 33.82
N THR A 99 16.36 3.59 32.98
CA THR A 99 16.70 2.21 33.36
C THR A 99 17.92 1.64 32.65
N GLY A 100 18.22 2.12 31.44
CA GLY A 100 19.25 1.54 30.58
C GLY A 100 19.01 0.06 30.19
N HIS A 101 17.87 -0.53 30.57
CA HIS A 101 17.54 -1.92 30.27
C HIS A 101 17.04 -2.05 28.84
N ARG A 102 17.97 -2.33 27.92
CA ARG A 102 17.71 -2.44 26.47
C ARG A 102 16.59 -3.42 26.11
N GLY A 103 16.41 -4.51 26.84
CA GLY A 103 15.28 -5.45 26.61
C GLY A 103 13.90 -4.80 26.80
N TRP A 104 13.74 -3.98 27.84
CA TRP A 104 12.48 -3.24 28.07
C TRP A 104 12.28 -2.13 27.05
N VAL A 105 13.35 -1.42 26.69
CA VAL A 105 13.30 -0.37 25.67
C VAL A 105 12.88 -0.95 24.31
N PHE A 106 13.44 -2.10 23.94
CA PHE A 106 13.05 -2.81 22.73
C PHE A 106 11.57 -3.23 22.75
N PHE A 107 11.11 -3.85 23.84
CA PHE A 107 9.71 -4.26 23.99
C PHE A 107 8.72 -3.11 23.91
N LEU A 108 8.98 -2.05 24.66
CA LEU A 108 8.12 -0.87 24.71
C LEU A 108 8.10 -0.16 23.35
N SER A 109 9.24 -0.12 22.66
CA SER A 109 9.32 0.44 21.29
C SER A 109 8.51 -0.39 20.29
N LEU A 110 8.60 -1.74 20.35
CA LEU A 110 7.77 -2.62 19.52
C LEU A 110 6.28 -2.35 19.74
N LEU A 111 5.83 -2.32 21.00
CA LEU A 111 4.44 -2.05 21.34
C LEU A 111 3.99 -0.66 20.90
N GLY A 112 4.85 0.35 21.04
CA GLY A 112 4.55 1.71 20.62
C GLY A 112 4.41 1.89 19.11
N ILE A 113 5.16 1.11 18.31
CA ILE A 113 5.11 1.21 16.84
C ILE A 113 3.83 0.57 16.27
N ILE A 114 3.33 -0.53 16.85
CA ILE A 114 2.13 -1.25 16.36
C ILE A 114 0.95 -0.30 16.06
N PRO A 115 0.45 0.52 17.01
CA PRO A 115 -0.67 1.42 16.73
C PRO A 115 -0.31 2.56 15.78
N LEU A 116 0.93 3.03 15.79
CA LEU A 116 1.36 4.09 14.87
C LEU A 116 1.39 3.59 13.43
N ALA A 117 1.86 2.36 13.20
CA ALA A 117 1.86 1.70 11.90
C ALA A 117 0.43 1.51 11.37
N GLU A 118 -0.48 1.04 12.23
CA GLU A 118 -1.90 0.91 11.89
C GLU A 118 -2.53 2.26 11.53
N ARG A 119 -2.24 3.31 12.29
CA ARG A 119 -2.75 4.65 11.99
C ARG A 119 -2.12 5.30 10.77
N LEU A 120 -0.87 4.99 10.47
CA LEU A 120 -0.21 5.43 9.25
C LEU A 120 -0.90 4.82 8.01
N GLY A 121 -1.22 3.53 8.05
CA GLY A 121 -1.99 2.85 7.01
C GLY A 121 -3.36 3.49 6.79
N TYR A 122 -4.13 3.68 7.87
CA TYR A 122 -5.43 4.37 7.80
C TYR A 122 -5.31 5.80 7.23
N ALA A 123 -4.36 6.61 7.69
CA ALA A 123 -4.18 7.97 7.18
C ALA A 123 -3.80 7.98 5.68
N THR A 124 -3.05 6.98 5.23
CA THR A 124 -2.67 6.80 3.82
C THR A 124 -3.88 6.47 2.97
N GLU A 125 -4.74 5.56 3.44
CA GLU A 125 -6.00 5.19 2.78
C GLU A 125 -6.95 6.38 2.69
N GLN A 126 -7.14 7.12 3.79
CA GLN A 126 -7.95 8.34 3.82
C GLN A 126 -7.42 9.42 2.86
N LEU A 127 -6.10 9.55 2.71
CA LEU A 127 -5.52 10.48 1.74
C LEU A 127 -5.74 10.01 0.30
N ALA A 128 -5.73 8.70 0.04
CA ALA A 128 -5.90 8.11 -1.29
C ALA A 128 -7.25 8.48 -1.92
N PHE A 129 -8.33 8.59 -1.13
CA PHE A 129 -9.65 9.06 -1.59
C PHE A 129 -9.61 10.44 -2.25
N TYR A 130 -8.67 11.31 -1.87
CA TYR A 130 -8.58 12.69 -2.37
C TYR A 130 -7.56 12.90 -3.50
N THR A 131 -6.75 11.89 -3.81
CA THR A 131 -5.62 12.02 -4.76
C THR A 131 -5.87 11.30 -6.09
N GLY A 132 -6.99 10.60 -6.21
CA GLY A 132 -7.34 9.81 -7.39
C GLY A 132 -6.59 8.47 -7.45
N PRO A 133 -7.00 7.54 -8.32
CA PRO A 133 -6.52 6.15 -8.31
C PRO A 133 -5.00 6.01 -8.48
N THR A 134 -4.40 6.77 -9.40
CA THR A 134 -2.96 6.69 -9.70
C THR A 134 -2.10 7.15 -8.52
N VAL A 135 -2.37 8.33 -7.99
CA VAL A 135 -1.57 8.90 -6.88
C VAL A 135 -1.91 8.19 -5.58
N GLY A 136 -3.18 7.83 -5.36
CA GLY A 136 -3.63 7.05 -4.21
C GLY A 136 -2.96 5.67 -4.15
N GLY A 137 -2.87 4.97 -5.27
CA GLY A 137 -2.14 3.69 -5.36
C GLY A 137 -0.65 3.84 -5.06
N LEU A 138 0.00 4.90 -5.52
CA LEU A 138 1.41 5.17 -5.23
C LEU A 138 1.65 5.56 -3.76
N LEU A 139 0.73 6.34 -3.17
CA LEU A 139 0.74 6.66 -1.75
C LEU A 139 0.57 5.41 -0.90
N ASN A 140 -0.39 4.54 -1.25
CA ASN A 140 -0.64 3.30 -0.53
C ASN A 140 0.56 2.35 -0.61
N ALA A 141 1.17 2.21 -1.79
CA ALA A 141 2.43 1.49 -1.89
C ALA A 141 3.46 2.11 -0.93
N THR A 142 3.80 3.38 -1.09
CA THR A 142 4.92 3.98 -0.34
C THR A 142 4.69 4.01 1.18
N PHE A 143 3.54 4.53 1.62
CA PHE A 143 3.25 4.77 3.03
C PHE A 143 2.59 3.59 3.74
N GLY A 144 1.95 2.66 3.02
CA GLY A 144 1.45 1.41 3.61
C GLY A 144 2.57 0.57 4.21
N ASN A 145 3.74 0.57 3.56
CA ASN A 145 4.95 -0.12 4.00
C ASN A 145 6.02 0.81 4.63
N ALA A 146 5.67 2.06 4.95
CA ALA A 146 6.64 3.03 5.45
C ALA A 146 7.25 2.63 6.81
N THR A 147 6.49 1.98 7.69
CA THR A 147 7.01 1.52 9.00
C THR A 147 8.22 0.62 8.82
N GLU A 148 8.12 -0.36 7.92
CA GLU A 148 9.22 -1.29 7.65
C GLU A 148 10.42 -0.61 6.99
N LEU A 149 10.17 0.29 6.03
CA LEU A 149 11.22 1.05 5.37
C LEU A 149 11.96 1.95 6.35
N ILE A 150 11.25 2.60 7.27
CA ILE A 150 11.84 3.46 8.31
C ILE A 150 12.72 2.63 9.25
N ILE A 151 12.22 1.51 9.78
CA ILE A 151 13.00 0.60 10.63
C ILE A 151 14.25 0.13 9.88
N SER A 152 14.09 -0.25 8.61
CA SER A 152 15.20 -0.68 7.75
C SER A 152 16.23 0.42 7.53
N ILE A 153 15.81 1.66 7.27
CA ILE A 153 16.72 2.81 7.09
C ILE A 153 17.53 3.08 8.36
N TYR A 154 16.90 3.01 9.54
CA TYR A 154 17.61 3.19 10.81
C TYR A 154 18.58 2.05 11.11
N ALA A 155 18.18 0.81 10.82
CA ALA A 155 19.06 -0.35 10.95
C ALA A 155 20.25 -0.27 9.98
N LEU A 156 20.03 0.17 8.74
CA LEU A 156 21.10 0.45 7.77
C LEU A 156 22.05 1.53 8.27
N ARG A 157 21.52 2.66 8.79
CA ARG A 157 22.33 3.73 9.37
C ARG A 157 23.16 3.28 10.57
N SER A 158 22.67 2.27 11.29
CA SER A 158 23.37 1.67 12.43
C SER A 158 24.33 0.54 12.04
N GLY A 159 24.53 0.28 10.74
CA GLY A 159 25.40 -0.79 10.24
C GLY A 159 24.82 -2.20 10.40
N LEU A 160 23.55 -2.33 10.81
CA LEU A 160 22.88 -3.61 11.05
C LEU A 160 22.32 -4.22 9.76
N ILE A 161 23.20 -4.42 8.76
CA ILE A 161 22.81 -4.92 7.43
C ILE A 161 22.12 -6.27 7.52
N ARG A 162 22.62 -7.15 8.40
CA ARG A 162 22.03 -8.48 8.61
C ARG A 162 20.61 -8.40 9.17
N VAL A 163 20.33 -7.44 10.05
CA VAL A 163 18.98 -7.20 10.59
C VAL A 163 18.03 -6.82 9.46
N VAL A 164 18.46 -5.93 8.56
CA VAL A 164 17.64 -5.45 7.42
C VAL A 164 17.33 -6.58 6.44
N GLN A 165 18.34 -7.38 6.06
CA GLN A 165 18.14 -8.53 5.19
C GLN A 165 17.13 -9.51 5.78
N LEU A 166 17.27 -9.81 7.07
CA LEU A 166 16.43 -10.75 7.78
C LEU A 166 15.02 -10.21 8.04
N SER A 167 14.87 -8.90 8.28
CA SER A 167 13.56 -8.28 8.48
C SER A 167 12.76 -8.20 7.19
N LEU A 168 13.38 -7.82 6.06
CA LEU A 168 12.70 -7.81 4.76
C LEU A 168 12.28 -9.22 4.34
N LEU A 169 13.15 -10.22 4.53
CA LEU A 169 12.81 -11.62 4.26
C LEU A 169 11.71 -12.12 5.20
N GLY A 170 11.82 -11.79 6.50
CA GLY A 170 10.82 -12.12 7.50
C GLY A 170 9.46 -11.50 7.21
N SER A 171 9.43 -10.31 6.62
CA SER A 171 8.19 -9.64 6.22
C SER A 171 7.47 -10.33 5.07
N ILE A 172 8.21 -10.74 4.05
CA ILE A 172 7.67 -11.58 2.97
C ILE A 172 7.10 -12.88 3.55
N LEU A 173 7.83 -13.55 4.46
CA LEU A 173 7.36 -14.77 5.10
C LEU A 173 6.13 -14.53 6.00
N SER A 174 6.12 -13.44 6.76
CA SER A 174 5.01 -13.05 7.63
C SER A 174 3.74 -12.86 6.82
N ASN A 175 3.79 -12.08 5.75
CA ASN A 175 2.63 -11.82 4.91
C ASN A 175 2.14 -13.10 4.19
N MET A 176 3.06 -13.93 3.70
CA MET A 176 2.70 -15.12 2.93
C MET A 176 2.21 -16.29 3.78
N LEU A 177 2.76 -16.47 4.98
CA LEU A 177 2.45 -17.62 5.83
C LEU A 177 1.60 -17.22 7.02
N LEU A 178 2.03 -16.22 7.79
CA LEU A 178 1.34 -15.83 9.01
C LEU A 178 0.03 -15.10 8.71
N VAL A 179 0.07 -14.02 7.92
CA VAL A 179 -1.12 -13.21 7.61
C VAL A 179 -2.13 -14.00 6.81
N LEU A 180 -1.70 -14.57 5.69
CA LEU A 180 -2.56 -15.40 4.85
C LEU A 180 -3.08 -16.63 5.58
N GLY A 181 -2.23 -17.30 6.38
CA GLY A 181 -2.64 -18.42 7.20
C GLY A 181 -3.69 -18.05 8.24
N CYS A 182 -3.49 -16.95 8.97
CA CYS A 182 -4.48 -16.43 9.91
C CYS A 182 -5.77 -15.97 9.22
N ALA A 183 -5.68 -15.33 8.05
CA ALA A 183 -6.83 -14.90 7.28
C ALA A 183 -7.66 -16.11 6.80
N PHE A 184 -7.03 -17.14 6.25
CA PHE A 184 -7.72 -18.38 5.85
C PHE A 184 -8.29 -19.13 7.05
N PHE A 185 -7.56 -19.19 8.16
CA PHE A 185 -8.01 -19.85 9.37
C PHE A 185 -9.23 -19.14 9.97
N CYS A 186 -9.15 -17.83 10.20
CA CYS A 186 -10.25 -17.04 10.76
C CYS A 186 -11.44 -16.96 9.80
N GLY A 187 -11.21 -16.73 8.50
CA GLY A 187 -12.25 -16.74 7.47
C GLY A 187 -12.94 -18.10 7.37
N GLY A 188 -12.18 -19.19 7.36
CA GLY A 188 -12.70 -20.55 7.34
C GLY A 188 -13.46 -20.94 8.61
N LEU A 189 -13.07 -20.43 9.79
CA LEU A 189 -13.84 -20.62 11.03
C LEU A 189 -15.20 -19.91 10.98
N VAL A 190 -15.24 -18.67 10.48
CA VAL A 190 -16.48 -17.90 10.34
C VAL A 190 -17.39 -18.51 9.27
N PHE A 191 -16.82 -18.91 8.13
CA PHE A 191 -17.53 -19.50 6.99
C PHE A 191 -17.35 -21.02 6.89
N TYR A 192 -17.41 -21.75 8.01
CA TYR A 192 -17.15 -23.19 8.06
C TYR A 192 -18.05 -24.07 7.14
N LYS A 193 -19.15 -23.51 6.61
CA LYS A 193 -20.08 -24.19 5.69
C LYS A 193 -19.83 -23.89 4.20
N LYS A 194 -18.93 -22.96 3.87
CA LYS A 194 -18.72 -22.48 2.50
C LYS A 194 -17.24 -22.26 2.23
N GLU A 195 -16.78 -22.68 1.05
CA GLU A 195 -15.45 -22.33 0.57
C GLU A 195 -15.43 -20.88 0.07
N GLN A 196 -14.48 -20.10 0.58
CA GLN A 196 -14.27 -18.72 0.17
C GLN A 196 -13.55 -18.70 -1.19
N GLN A 197 -14.13 -18.01 -2.18
CA GLN A 197 -13.55 -17.92 -3.52
C GLN A 197 -12.66 -16.69 -3.66
N PHE A 198 -11.73 -16.77 -4.61
CA PHE A 198 -10.87 -15.66 -4.99
C PHE A 198 -10.55 -15.66 -6.48
N ASN A 199 -10.22 -14.48 -6.99
CA ASN A 199 -9.80 -14.20 -8.33
C ASN A 199 -8.41 -14.79 -8.60
N LYS A 200 -8.41 -15.85 -9.41
CA LYS A 200 -7.20 -16.57 -9.80
C LYS A 200 -6.23 -15.70 -10.60
N ALA A 201 -6.71 -14.77 -11.42
CA ALA A 201 -5.85 -13.96 -12.28
C ALA A 201 -4.95 -13.01 -11.47
N THR A 202 -5.54 -12.29 -10.50
CA THR A 202 -4.81 -11.37 -9.61
C THR A 202 -3.80 -12.13 -8.73
N ALA A 203 -4.21 -13.30 -8.21
CA ALA A 203 -3.33 -14.15 -7.42
C ALA A 203 -2.14 -14.68 -8.25
N VAL A 204 -2.35 -15.06 -9.52
CA VAL A 204 -1.30 -15.56 -10.42
C VAL A 204 -0.28 -14.46 -10.75
N VAL A 205 -0.73 -13.25 -11.10
CA VAL A 205 0.19 -12.14 -11.42
C VAL A 205 1.07 -11.81 -10.20
N SER A 206 0.45 -11.70 -9.02
CA SER A 206 1.14 -11.32 -7.78
C SER A 206 2.09 -12.43 -7.31
N SER A 207 1.69 -13.70 -7.43
CA SER A 207 2.56 -14.85 -7.15
C SER A 207 3.73 -14.95 -8.15
N GLY A 208 3.51 -14.60 -9.42
CA GLY A 208 4.55 -14.57 -10.44
C GLY A 208 5.61 -13.50 -10.16
N LEU A 209 5.20 -12.30 -9.73
CA LEU A 209 6.13 -11.24 -9.30
C LEU A 209 6.91 -11.64 -8.05
N LEU A 210 6.24 -12.27 -7.07
CA LEU A 210 6.92 -12.79 -5.89
C LEU A 210 7.95 -13.86 -6.25
N LEU A 211 7.62 -14.78 -7.16
CA LEU A 211 8.56 -15.78 -7.67
C LEU A 211 9.76 -15.12 -8.36
N MET A 212 9.53 -14.10 -9.19
CA MET A 212 10.60 -13.33 -9.82
C MET A 212 11.52 -12.69 -8.77
N ALA A 213 10.95 -12.11 -7.71
CA ALA A 213 11.72 -11.53 -6.61
C ALA A 213 12.56 -12.60 -5.89
N VAL A 214 11.96 -13.74 -5.54
CA VAL A 214 12.68 -14.85 -4.89
C VAL A 214 13.83 -15.35 -5.76
N MET A 215 13.61 -15.52 -7.06
CA MET A 215 14.66 -15.91 -7.99
C MET A 215 15.77 -14.85 -8.07
N GLY A 216 15.42 -13.56 -8.10
CA GLY A 216 16.37 -12.45 -8.07
C GLY A 216 17.28 -12.44 -6.84
N LEU A 217 16.76 -12.89 -5.69
CA LEU A 217 17.52 -13.00 -4.44
C LEU A 217 18.34 -14.28 -4.32
N LEU A 218 17.85 -15.37 -4.92
CA LEU A 218 18.48 -16.68 -4.83
C LEU A 218 19.82 -16.72 -5.55
N PHE A 219 19.95 -16.03 -6.70
CA PHE A 219 21.19 -16.02 -7.48
C PHE A 219 22.41 -15.48 -6.70
N PRO A 220 22.37 -14.25 -6.13
CA PRO A 220 23.46 -13.77 -5.27
C PRO A 220 23.70 -14.65 -4.04
N ALA A 221 22.63 -15.14 -3.40
CA ALA A 221 22.75 -15.95 -2.19
C ALA A 221 23.45 -17.30 -2.44
N VAL A 222 23.12 -17.97 -3.55
CA VAL A 222 23.78 -19.22 -3.95
C VAL A 222 25.25 -18.97 -4.25
N LEU A 223 25.57 -17.92 -5.01
CA LEU A 223 26.94 -17.59 -5.37
C LEU A 223 27.84 -17.36 -4.13
N HIS A 224 27.32 -16.63 -3.14
CA HIS A 224 27.98 -16.43 -1.84
C HIS A 224 28.18 -17.75 -1.10
N TYR A 225 27.16 -18.62 -1.06
CA TYR A 225 27.21 -19.89 -0.32
C TYR A 225 28.14 -20.92 -0.96
N THR A 226 28.16 -21.02 -2.29
CA THR A 226 28.99 -21.98 -3.02
C THR A 226 30.43 -21.52 -3.16
N HIS A 227 30.73 -20.25 -2.85
CA HIS A 227 32.03 -19.62 -3.07
C HIS A 227 32.54 -19.76 -4.51
N THR A 228 31.64 -19.89 -5.50
CA THR A 228 31.99 -20.06 -6.92
C THR A 228 32.28 -18.74 -7.62
N GLU A 229 32.66 -17.72 -6.87
CA GLU A 229 32.91 -16.38 -7.39
C GLU A 229 34.23 -16.30 -8.15
N VAL A 230 34.19 -15.67 -9.34
CA VAL A 230 35.40 -15.35 -10.11
C VAL A 230 36.22 -14.26 -9.41
N HIS A 231 35.53 -13.27 -8.83
CA HIS A 231 36.14 -12.20 -8.05
C HIS A 231 35.44 -12.07 -6.69
N PHE A 232 36.08 -12.59 -5.65
CA PHE A 232 35.55 -12.63 -4.28
C PHE A 232 34.96 -11.28 -3.83
N GLY A 233 33.68 -11.29 -3.47
CA GLY A 233 32.88 -10.14 -3.03
C GLY A 233 32.46 -9.18 -4.15
N LYS A 234 33.17 -9.13 -5.29
CA LYS A 234 32.84 -8.22 -6.41
C LYS A 234 31.78 -8.81 -7.32
N SER A 235 31.84 -10.11 -7.57
CA SER A 235 30.89 -10.81 -8.44
C SER A 235 29.49 -10.88 -7.80
N GLU A 236 29.40 -11.22 -6.51
CA GLU A 236 28.14 -11.20 -5.76
C GLU A 236 27.50 -9.81 -5.72
N LEU A 237 28.30 -8.78 -5.46
CA LEU A 237 27.80 -7.41 -5.37
C LEU A 237 27.29 -6.90 -6.73
N ALA A 238 28.01 -7.18 -7.81
CA ALA A 238 27.58 -6.83 -9.16
C ALA A 238 26.27 -7.55 -9.53
N LEU A 239 26.14 -8.83 -9.18
CA LEU A 239 24.94 -9.61 -9.43
C LEU A 239 23.74 -9.11 -8.61
N SER A 240 23.95 -8.74 -7.35
CA SER A 240 22.93 -8.15 -6.48
C SER A 240 22.43 -6.81 -7.00
N ARG A 241 23.33 -5.94 -7.51
CA ARG A 241 22.97 -4.66 -8.18
C ARG A 241 22.13 -4.89 -9.42
N PHE A 242 22.57 -5.83 -10.25
CA PHE A 242 21.88 -6.15 -11.49
C PHE A 242 20.47 -6.69 -11.22
N SER A 243 20.36 -7.64 -10.29
CA SER A 243 19.08 -8.20 -9.85
C SER A 243 18.14 -7.13 -9.28
N SER A 244 18.65 -6.26 -8.41
CA SER A 244 17.93 -5.11 -7.87
C SER A 244 17.37 -4.19 -8.97
N CYS A 245 18.17 -3.87 -10.00
CA CYS A 245 17.73 -3.04 -11.12
C CYS A 245 16.56 -3.71 -11.87
N ILE A 246 16.66 -5.01 -12.16
CA ILE A 246 15.59 -5.76 -12.81
C ILE A 246 14.32 -5.75 -11.95
N MET A 247 14.44 -5.99 -10.65
CA MET A 247 13.30 -5.99 -9.73
C MET A 247 12.61 -4.62 -9.65
N LEU A 248 13.39 -3.53 -9.60
CA LEU A 248 12.85 -2.16 -9.59
C LEU A 248 12.16 -1.81 -10.92
N VAL A 249 12.73 -2.19 -12.06
CA VAL A 249 12.11 -1.97 -13.38
C VAL A 249 10.83 -2.81 -13.52
N ALA A 250 10.85 -4.07 -13.10
CA ALA A 250 9.68 -4.94 -13.10
C ALA A 250 8.58 -4.39 -12.18
N TYR A 251 8.93 -3.87 -11.00
CA TYR A 251 7.99 -3.23 -10.09
C TYR A 251 7.42 -1.93 -10.66
N ALA A 252 8.25 -1.10 -11.30
CA ALA A 252 7.79 0.12 -11.96
C ALA A 252 6.83 -0.19 -13.12
N ALA A 253 7.12 -1.23 -13.92
CA ALA A 253 6.24 -1.71 -14.97
C ALA A 253 4.93 -2.29 -14.39
N TYR A 254 5.02 -3.03 -13.28
CA TYR A 254 3.85 -3.53 -12.54
C TYR A 254 2.98 -2.38 -12.04
N LEU A 255 3.56 -1.39 -11.34
CA LEU A 255 2.83 -0.21 -10.89
C LEU A 255 2.24 0.56 -12.08
N PHE A 256 2.98 0.74 -13.16
CA PHE A 256 2.45 1.40 -14.35
C PHE A 256 1.24 0.66 -14.93
N PHE A 257 1.32 -0.67 -15.06
CA PHE A 257 0.21 -1.48 -15.53
C PHE A 257 -0.95 -1.47 -14.54
N GLN A 258 -0.68 -1.55 -13.23
CA GLN A 258 -1.71 -1.52 -12.20
C GLN A 258 -2.43 -0.16 -12.19
N LEU A 259 -1.70 0.95 -12.23
CA LEU A 259 -2.29 2.28 -12.23
C LEU A 259 -2.99 2.65 -13.54
N LYS A 260 -2.51 2.15 -14.69
CA LYS A 260 -3.11 2.41 -16.02
C LYS A 260 -4.27 1.47 -16.33
N SER A 261 -4.12 0.17 -16.06
CA SER A 261 -5.14 -0.84 -16.35
C SER A 261 -6.33 -0.74 -15.39
N GLN A 262 -6.14 -0.20 -14.19
CA GLN A 262 -7.22 0.01 -13.22
C GLN A 262 -7.95 1.34 -13.39
N ASN A 263 -7.69 2.16 -14.42
CA ASN A 263 -8.50 3.37 -14.68
C ASN A 263 -9.97 3.02 -15.02
N ASN A 264 -10.28 1.74 -15.25
CA ASN A 264 -11.64 1.20 -15.37
C ASN A 264 -12.05 0.23 -14.23
N LEU A 265 -11.17 -0.09 -13.27
CA LEU A 265 -11.44 -1.09 -12.22
C LEU A 265 -11.18 -0.57 -10.77
N TYR A 266 -10.60 0.62 -10.63
CA TYR A 266 -10.52 1.38 -9.39
C TYR A 266 -11.64 2.45 -9.31
N SER A 267 -12.88 2.05 -9.64
CA SER A 267 -13.96 2.38 -8.70
C SER A 267 -13.57 1.68 -7.39
N PRO A 268 -13.90 2.18 -6.19
CA PRO A 268 -13.60 1.44 -4.95
C PRO A 268 -13.98 -0.03 -5.17
N ILE A 269 -13.11 -0.96 -4.80
CA ILE A 269 -13.11 -2.40 -5.13
C ILE A 269 -14.32 -3.12 -4.48
N ASN A 270 -15.51 -2.61 -4.73
CA ASN A 270 -16.80 -2.93 -4.12
C ASN A 270 -17.89 -3.18 -5.19
N GLU A 271 -17.61 -3.02 -6.49
CA GLU A 271 -18.70 -3.02 -7.50
C GLU A 271 -18.70 -4.14 -8.55
N GLU A 272 -17.87 -5.18 -8.47
CA GLU A 272 -18.01 -6.31 -9.43
C GLU A 272 -17.92 -7.66 -8.74
N GLY A 273 -19.06 -8.16 -8.23
CA GLY A 273 -19.12 -9.55 -7.81
C GLY A 273 -20.32 -10.09 -7.03
N SER A 274 -21.48 -9.44 -6.91
CA SER A 274 -22.70 -10.09 -6.37
C SER A 274 -23.98 -9.31 -6.74
N GLN A 275 -24.61 -9.65 -7.87
CA GLN A 275 -26.05 -9.43 -7.98
C GLN A 275 -26.72 -10.42 -7.03
N ASN A 276 -27.53 -9.91 -6.09
CA ASN A 276 -28.36 -10.59 -5.09
C ASN A 276 -27.67 -10.84 -3.74
N GLU A 277 -27.77 -9.89 -2.81
CA GLU A 277 -28.47 -10.03 -1.50
C GLU A 277 -28.32 -8.74 -0.69
N GLU A 278 -29.39 -8.38 0.02
CA GLU A 278 -29.63 -7.09 0.65
C GLU A 278 -28.70 -6.78 1.84
N GLY A 279 -28.05 -5.61 1.79
CA GLY A 279 -27.43 -4.92 2.92
C GLY A 279 -26.98 -3.53 2.46
N PRO A 280 -27.14 -2.46 3.25
CA PRO A 280 -26.65 -1.15 2.85
C PRO A 280 -25.13 -1.18 2.97
N ASP A 281 -24.44 -1.45 1.87
CA ASP A 281 -23.01 -1.15 1.79
C ASP A 281 -22.87 0.37 1.88
N GLU A 282 -22.43 0.84 3.04
CA GLU A 282 -22.02 2.22 3.25
C GLU A 282 -20.91 2.52 2.23
N ASP A 283 -21.20 3.38 1.25
CA ASP A 283 -20.16 4.08 0.50
C ASP A 283 -19.22 4.70 1.55
N GLU A 284 -18.02 4.11 1.73
CA GLU A 284 -17.03 4.56 2.70
C GLU A 284 -16.52 5.95 2.28
N ALA A 285 -17.29 6.97 2.64
CA ALA A 285 -16.89 8.35 2.47
C ALA A 285 -15.68 8.63 3.36
N PRO A 286 -14.72 9.45 2.90
CA PRO A 286 -13.55 9.77 3.70
C PRO A 286 -13.98 10.40 5.03
N GLU A 287 -13.49 9.81 6.13
CA GLU A 287 -13.87 10.19 7.49
C GLU A 287 -13.14 11.47 7.96
N ILE A 288 -11.98 11.76 7.36
CA ILE A 288 -11.10 12.89 7.68
C ILE A 288 -10.78 13.70 6.44
N SER A 289 -10.59 15.02 6.59
CA SER A 289 -10.31 15.89 5.45
C SER A 289 -8.90 15.68 4.87
N LYS A 290 -8.70 16.00 3.59
CA LYS A 290 -7.40 15.89 2.89
C LYS A 290 -6.22 16.45 3.68
N TRP A 291 -6.37 17.67 4.24
CA TRP A 291 -5.30 18.33 4.98
C TRP A 291 -5.05 17.68 6.33
N GLU A 292 -6.10 17.17 6.99
CA GLU A 292 -5.94 16.38 8.21
C GLU A 292 -5.19 15.07 7.94
N SER A 293 -5.50 14.37 6.84
CA SER A 293 -4.79 13.15 6.44
C SER A 293 -3.29 13.41 6.23
N VAL A 294 -2.92 14.50 5.53
CA VAL A 294 -1.51 14.87 5.31
C VAL A 294 -0.80 15.19 6.64
N ILE A 295 -1.44 15.95 7.53
CA ILE A 295 -0.86 16.29 8.84
C ILE A 295 -0.67 15.03 9.68
N TRP A 296 -1.67 14.15 9.76
CA TRP A 296 -1.57 12.90 10.49
C TRP A 296 -0.52 11.96 9.91
N LEU A 297 -0.45 11.84 8.58
CA LEU A 297 0.57 11.06 7.89
C LEU A 297 1.98 11.52 8.30
N PHE A 298 2.22 12.84 8.32
CA PHE A 298 3.50 13.41 8.74
C PHE A 298 3.79 13.13 10.24
N ILE A 299 2.82 13.35 11.13
CA ILE A 299 2.99 13.12 12.57
C ILE A 299 3.29 11.65 12.88
N MET A 300 2.56 10.72 12.27
CA MET A 300 2.76 9.28 12.48
C MET A 300 4.13 8.84 11.94
N THR A 301 4.49 9.28 10.73
CA THR A 301 5.80 9.01 10.14
C THR A 301 6.93 9.51 11.03
N ALA A 302 6.84 10.75 11.53
CA ALA A 302 7.84 11.33 12.41
C ALA A 302 7.93 10.58 13.75
N SER A 303 6.78 10.18 14.32
CA SER A 303 6.73 9.43 15.58
C SER A 303 7.34 8.04 15.43
N ILE A 304 7.00 7.32 14.36
CA ILE A 304 7.60 6.02 14.01
C ILE A 304 9.10 6.16 13.82
N SER A 305 9.55 7.21 13.12
CA SER A 305 10.97 7.51 12.91
C SER A 305 11.73 7.66 14.23
N VAL A 306 11.20 8.46 15.16
CA VAL A 306 11.81 8.64 16.49
C VAL A 306 11.87 7.32 17.26
N ILE A 307 10.76 6.56 17.34
CA ILE A 307 10.72 5.31 18.11
C ILE A 307 11.58 4.21 17.45
N SER A 308 11.66 4.20 16.11
CA SER A 308 12.48 3.24 15.36
C SER A 308 13.96 3.39 15.68
N GLU A 309 14.45 4.60 15.96
CA GLU A 309 15.84 4.79 16.41
C GLU A 309 16.11 4.04 17.73
N TYR A 310 15.24 4.19 18.73
CA TYR A 310 15.35 3.49 20.01
C TYR A 310 15.20 1.98 19.86
N LEU A 311 14.23 1.54 19.04
CA LEU A 311 14.03 0.14 18.73
C LEU A 311 15.31 -0.50 18.18
N VAL A 312 15.87 0.08 17.11
CA VAL A 312 17.03 -0.46 16.39
C VAL A 312 18.26 -0.50 17.30
N ARG A 313 18.52 0.56 18.07
CA ARG A 313 19.64 0.62 19.02
C ARG A 313 19.52 -0.41 20.14
N ALA A 314 18.31 -0.84 20.47
CA ALA A 314 18.06 -1.80 21.53
C ALA A 314 18.10 -3.27 21.07
N ILE A 315 18.13 -3.57 19.77
CA ILE A 315 18.05 -4.95 19.20
C ILE A 315 19.09 -5.90 19.83
N GLU A 316 20.37 -5.53 19.78
CA GLU A 316 21.45 -6.39 20.29
C GLU A 316 21.34 -6.58 21.81
N GLY A 317 20.98 -5.51 22.52
CA GLY A 317 20.77 -5.57 23.97
C GLY A 317 19.57 -6.42 24.38
N ALA A 318 18.50 -6.39 23.59
CA ALA A 318 17.33 -7.23 23.78
C ALA A 318 17.64 -8.70 23.51
N SER A 319 18.43 -9.00 22.49
CA SER A 319 18.91 -10.35 22.19
C SER A 319 19.62 -10.98 23.40
N VAL A 320 20.52 -10.23 24.03
CA VAL A 320 21.22 -10.68 25.25
C VAL A 320 20.27 -10.80 26.44
N ALA A 321 19.42 -9.79 26.67
CA ALA A 321 18.52 -9.76 27.83
C ALA A 321 17.45 -10.87 27.81
N TRP A 322 16.97 -11.22 26.62
CA TRP A 322 15.93 -12.24 26.44
C TRP A 322 16.46 -13.62 26.09
N ASN A 323 17.77 -13.76 25.87
CA ASN A 323 18.39 -15.00 25.43
C ASN A 323 17.76 -15.55 24.14
N ILE A 324 17.49 -14.65 23.19
CA ILE A 324 16.99 -14.98 21.85
C ILE A 324 17.94 -14.41 20.80
N SER A 325 18.05 -15.06 19.64
CA SER A 325 18.97 -14.59 18.60
C SER A 325 18.49 -13.29 17.94
N VAL A 326 19.43 -12.43 17.55
CA VAL A 326 19.15 -11.27 16.68
C VAL A 326 18.43 -11.70 15.40
N VAL A 327 18.72 -12.91 14.91
CA VAL A 327 18.04 -13.52 13.76
C VAL A 327 16.55 -13.69 14.04
N PHE A 328 16.17 -14.26 15.18
CA PHE A 328 14.76 -14.44 15.54
C PHE A 328 14.04 -13.10 15.69
N ILE A 329 14.68 -12.13 16.36
CA ILE A 329 14.14 -10.77 16.48
C ILE A 329 13.87 -10.18 15.09
N SER A 330 14.82 -10.31 14.18
CA SER A 330 14.75 -9.71 12.85
C SER A 330 13.73 -10.38 11.94
N VAL A 331 13.69 -11.72 11.91
CA VAL A 331 12.81 -12.48 11.01
C VAL A 331 11.37 -12.55 11.51
N ILE A 332 11.16 -12.56 12.83
CA ILE A 332 9.83 -12.82 13.42
C ILE A 332 9.25 -11.57 14.06
N LEU A 333 9.97 -10.91 14.98
CA LEU A 333 9.37 -9.83 15.77
C LEU A 333 9.22 -8.52 15.00
N LEU A 334 10.25 -8.10 14.27
CA LEU A 334 10.20 -6.84 13.51
C LEU A 334 9.08 -6.84 12.45
N PRO A 335 8.88 -7.90 11.65
CA PRO A 335 7.87 -7.86 10.60
C PRO A 335 6.44 -7.93 11.13
N ILE A 336 6.21 -8.63 12.25
CA ILE A 336 4.90 -8.64 12.91
C ILE A 336 4.49 -7.21 13.31
N VAL A 337 5.44 -6.41 13.78
CA VAL A 337 5.18 -5.02 14.18
C VAL A 337 5.10 -4.09 12.96
N GLY A 338 5.98 -4.27 11.99
CA GLY A 338 6.03 -3.49 10.75
C GLY A 338 4.73 -3.56 9.95
N ASN A 339 4.14 -4.76 9.87
CA ASN A 339 2.95 -5.04 9.06
C ASN A 339 1.67 -5.22 9.90
N ALA A 340 1.67 -4.82 11.16
CA ALA A 340 0.52 -5.06 12.05
C ALA A 340 -0.81 -4.52 11.49
N ALA A 341 -0.76 -3.40 10.78
CA ALA A 341 -1.90 -2.80 10.08
C ALA A 341 -2.50 -3.75 9.03
N GLU A 342 -1.64 -4.27 8.16
CA GLU A 342 -1.98 -5.15 7.05
C GLU A 342 -2.43 -6.52 7.56
N HIS A 343 -1.82 -7.00 8.64
CA HIS A 343 -2.24 -8.23 9.32
C HIS A 343 -3.70 -8.13 9.79
N ALA A 344 -4.03 -7.03 10.48
CA ALA A 344 -5.36 -6.81 11.02
C ALA A 344 -6.40 -6.63 9.90
N SER A 345 -6.08 -5.87 8.85
CA SER A 345 -7.00 -5.63 7.73
C SER A 345 -7.24 -6.90 6.91
N ALA A 346 -6.20 -7.68 6.59
CA ALA A 346 -6.33 -8.93 5.86
C ALA A 346 -7.25 -9.93 6.59
N ILE A 347 -7.03 -10.14 7.89
CA ILE A 347 -7.87 -11.03 8.71
C ILE A 347 -9.31 -10.50 8.75
N MET A 348 -9.50 -9.20 8.94
CA MET A 348 -10.83 -8.58 8.95
C MET A 348 -11.58 -8.84 7.64
N PHE A 349 -10.96 -8.58 6.49
CA PHE A 349 -11.59 -8.80 5.19
C PHE A 349 -11.91 -10.28 4.93
N ALA A 350 -11.02 -11.19 5.34
CA ALA A 350 -11.30 -12.62 5.25
C ALA A 350 -12.51 -13.04 6.09
N THR A 351 -12.67 -12.50 7.31
CA THR A 351 -13.85 -12.75 8.15
C THR A 351 -15.14 -12.10 7.64
N LYS A 352 -15.06 -11.17 6.68
CA LYS A 352 -16.20 -10.56 5.99
C LYS A 352 -16.50 -11.19 4.62
N ASN A 353 -15.94 -12.37 4.34
CA ASN A 353 -16.05 -13.06 3.05
C ASN A 353 -15.44 -12.30 1.85
N LYS A 354 -14.55 -11.33 2.10
CA LYS A 354 -13.84 -10.58 1.05
C LYS A 354 -12.40 -11.12 0.93
N LEU A 355 -12.27 -12.41 0.60
CA LEU A 355 -10.96 -13.10 0.58
C LEU A 355 -10.02 -12.54 -0.51
N ASP A 356 -10.57 -12.03 -1.61
CA ASP A 356 -9.83 -11.32 -2.66
C ASP A 356 -9.06 -10.11 -2.13
N ILE A 357 -9.70 -9.30 -1.28
CA ILE A 357 -9.08 -8.12 -0.68
C ILE A 357 -7.97 -8.55 0.28
N SER A 358 -8.21 -9.59 1.09
CA SER A 358 -7.19 -10.14 1.98
C SER A 358 -5.96 -10.65 1.23
N LEU A 359 -6.13 -11.35 0.11
CA LEU A 359 -5.04 -11.78 -0.76
C LEU A 359 -4.32 -10.58 -1.39
N GLY A 360 -5.07 -9.59 -1.83
CA GLY A 360 -4.53 -8.36 -2.41
C GLY A 360 -3.63 -7.62 -1.41
N VAL A 361 -4.06 -7.48 -0.16
CA VAL A 361 -3.28 -6.85 0.92
C VAL A 361 -1.99 -7.64 1.17
N ALA A 362 -2.10 -8.94 1.48
CA ALA A 362 -0.93 -9.74 1.86
C ALA A 362 0.06 -9.95 0.70
N ILE A 363 -0.42 -10.31 -0.50
CA ILE A 363 0.46 -10.54 -1.65
C ILE A 363 0.97 -9.22 -2.22
N GLY A 364 0.14 -8.18 -2.32
CA GLY A 364 0.55 -6.87 -2.79
C GLY A 364 1.67 -6.28 -1.93
N SER A 365 1.53 -6.35 -0.61
CA SER A 365 2.58 -5.93 0.32
C SER A 365 3.86 -6.75 0.16
N SER A 366 3.78 -8.09 0.11
CA SER A 366 4.96 -8.94 -0.15
C SER A 366 5.64 -8.64 -1.49
N THR A 367 4.87 -8.40 -2.56
CA THR A 367 5.41 -8.02 -3.86
C THR A 367 6.13 -6.68 -3.77
N GLN A 368 5.58 -5.71 -3.04
CA GLN A 368 6.25 -4.44 -2.81
C GLN A 368 7.53 -4.59 -1.99
N ILE A 369 7.47 -5.25 -0.84
CA ILE A 369 8.62 -5.43 0.04
C ILE A 369 9.74 -6.17 -0.71
N SER A 370 9.38 -7.23 -1.43
CA SER A 370 10.35 -7.99 -2.21
C SER A 370 10.91 -7.18 -3.39
N MET A 371 10.09 -6.60 -4.26
CA MET A 371 10.60 -5.96 -5.48
C MET A 371 11.15 -4.55 -5.24
N PHE A 372 10.47 -3.75 -4.42
CA PHE A 372 10.88 -2.38 -4.10
C PHE A 372 11.72 -2.31 -2.84
N GLY A 373 11.29 -2.89 -1.72
CA GLY A 373 12.03 -2.82 -0.46
C GLY A 373 13.41 -3.47 -0.55
N VAL A 374 13.47 -4.73 -0.96
CA VAL A 374 14.73 -5.45 -1.14
C VAL A 374 15.51 -4.91 -2.35
N GLY A 375 14.81 -4.58 -3.44
CA GLY A 375 15.42 -3.94 -4.62
C GLY A 375 16.15 -2.64 -4.26
N THR A 376 15.47 -1.70 -3.60
CA THR A 376 16.10 -0.44 -3.14
C THR A 376 17.18 -0.70 -2.10
N ALA A 377 16.97 -1.62 -1.15
CA ALA A 377 17.99 -1.98 -0.19
C ALA A 377 19.26 -2.45 -0.92
N PHE A 378 19.20 -3.37 -1.88
CA PHE A 378 20.40 -3.78 -2.63
C PHE A 378 20.94 -2.69 -3.58
N CYS A 379 20.09 -1.81 -4.12
CA CYS A 379 20.53 -0.71 -4.98
C CYS A 379 21.35 0.32 -4.18
N PHE A 380 20.84 0.70 -3.01
CA PHE A 380 21.40 1.74 -2.14
C PHE A 380 22.37 1.20 -1.09
N ASN A 381 22.36 -0.10 -0.78
CA ASN A 381 23.40 -0.77 0.03
C ASN A 381 24.68 -1.05 -0.77
N ILE A 382 25.00 -0.06 -1.60
CA ILE A 382 26.17 0.14 -2.45
C ILE A 382 26.55 1.62 -2.52
N TYR A 383 25.74 2.51 -1.93
CA TYR A 383 26.09 3.91 -1.76
C TYR A 383 26.98 4.17 -0.53
N SER A 384 27.17 3.19 0.36
CA SER A 384 27.93 3.38 1.62
C SER A 384 28.81 2.18 2.02
N THR A 385 29.72 1.77 1.14
CA THR A 385 31.13 1.58 1.58
C THR A 385 31.83 2.95 1.57
N ILE A 386 31.12 3.94 2.10
CA ILE A 386 31.45 5.31 2.46
C ILE A 386 30.83 5.36 3.86
N TYR A 387 31.45 4.77 4.87
CA TYR A 387 32.69 5.15 5.51
C TYR A 387 33.66 3.95 5.42
N THR A 388 34.94 4.03 5.04
CA THR A 388 35.91 5.12 5.20
C THR A 388 35.87 5.73 6.60
N PHE A 389 36.00 4.86 7.61
CA PHE A 389 37.22 4.76 8.42
C PHE A 389 37.49 3.29 8.74
#